data_AF-L2G2Z1-F1
#
_entry.id   AF-L2G2Z1-F1
#
_cell.length_a   1.000
_cell.length_b   1.000
_cell.length_c   1.000
_cell.angle_alpha   90.00
_cell.angle_beta   90.00
_cell.angle_gamma   90.00
#
_symmetry.space_group_name_H-M   'P 1'
#
loop_
_entity.id
_entity.type
_entity.pdbx_description
1 polymer ?
#
loop_
_entity_poly.entity_id
_entity_poly.type
_entity_poly.pdbx_seq_one_letter_code
_entity_poly.pdbx_strand_id
1 'polypeptide(L)'
;MLKAGLPVFFGSDVGKFSNSASGIMDLDLIDYELGFGVSTLGMDKASRLRTGESAMTHAMVLTAVHLDAQGKSVRWRVQNSWGESAGDKGWFVMSDAWMDEFVYQAVIDPRFLSKEVKGVIGTEPIVLPLWDPMGSLA
;
A
#
# COMPACT_ATOMS: atom_id res chain seq x y z
N MET A 1 -3.90 13.22 -8.55
CA MET A 1 -5.01 12.40 -9.10
C MET A 1 -6.27 12.48 -8.25
N LEU A 2 -6.25 12.08 -6.98
CA LEU A 2 -7.46 12.11 -6.12
C LEU A 2 -8.14 13.49 -6.06
N LYS A 3 -7.36 14.57 -5.88
CA LYS A 3 -7.89 15.96 -5.94
C LYS A 3 -8.52 16.34 -7.29
N ALA A 4 -8.15 15.64 -8.37
CA ALA A 4 -8.72 15.82 -9.71
C ALA A 4 -9.87 14.83 -10.00
N GLY A 5 -10.38 14.12 -8.99
CA GLY A 5 -11.47 13.15 -9.14
C GLY A 5 -11.07 11.83 -9.79
N LEU A 6 -9.77 11.56 -9.94
CA LEU A 6 -9.27 10.33 -10.55
C LEU A 6 -8.82 9.35 -9.45
N PRO A 7 -9.44 8.15 -9.37
CA PRO A 7 -8.99 7.10 -8.44
C PRO A 7 -7.63 6.55 -8.84
N VAL A 8 -6.94 5.90 -7.90
CA VAL A 8 -5.57 5.39 -8.11
C VAL A 8 -5.54 3.89 -7.80
N PHE A 9 -5.21 3.09 -8.80
CA PHE A 9 -4.87 1.68 -8.60
C PHE A 9 -3.55 1.59 -7.82
N PHE A 10 -3.49 0.69 -6.84
CA PHE A 10 -2.26 0.41 -6.11
C PHE A 10 -2.14 -1.07 -5.74
N GLY A 11 -0.90 -1.52 -5.59
CA GLY A 11 -0.55 -2.87 -5.16
C GLY A 11 0.15 -2.86 -3.81
N SER A 12 -0.22 -3.79 -2.94
CA SER A 12 0.23 -3.85 -1.55
C SER A 12 0.34 -5.27 -1.02
N ASP A 13 0.94 -5.45 0.15
CA ASP A 13 0.82 -6.68 0.94
C ASP A 13 -0.38 -6.59 1.90
N VAL A 14 -1.60 -6.84 1.39
CA VAL A 14 -2.85 -6.59 2.13
C VAL A 14 -3.00 -7.48 3.38
N GLY A 15 -2.25 -8.58 3.48
CA GLY A 15 -2.30 -9.50 4.62
C GLY A 15 -1.57 -8.97 5.86
N LYS A 16 -0.72 -7.95 5.71
CA LYS A 16 0.07 -7.39 6.80
C LYS A 16 -0.77 -6.38 7.57
N PHE A 17 -0.83 -6.52 8.89
CA PHE A 17 -1.46 -5.53 9.79
C PHE A 17 -2.82 -5.03 9.30
N SER A 18 -3.68 -5.99 8.93
CA SER A 18 -4.95 -5.76 8.25
C SER A 18 -6.03 -6.66 8.82
N ASN A 19 -7.24 -6.11 8.99
CA ASN A 19 -8.41 -6.86 9.43
C ASN A 19 -9.54 -6.67 8.42
N SER A 20 -9.94 -7.78 7.78
CA SER A 20 -10.96 -7.76 6.72
C SER A 20 -12.38 -7.57 7.23
N ALA A 21 -12.66 -7.86 8.50
CA ALA A 21 -13.98 -7.68 9.10
C ALA A 21 -14.24 -6.20 9.43
N SER A 22 -13.27 -5.50 10.03
CA SER A 22 -13.36 -4.07 10.30
C SER A 22 -12.94 -3.19 9.12
N GLY A 23 -12.20 -3.75 8.16
CA GLY A 23 -11.66 -3.02 7.02
C GLY A 23 -10.58 -2.02 7.40
N ILE A 24 -9.78 -2.34 8.41
CA ILE A 24 -8.71 -1.46 8.91
C ILE A 24 -7.37 -2.04 8.52
N MET A 25 -6.52 -1.20 7.94
CA MET A 25 -5.10 -1.46 7.64
C MET A 25 -4.27 -0.44 8.40
N ASP A 26 -3.66 -0.86 9.51
CA ASP A 26 -2.93 0.02 10.42
C ASP A 26 -1.83 -0.73 11.16
N LEU A 27 -0.64 -0.13 11.31
CA LEU A 27 0.50 -0.75 12.01
C LEU A 27 0.17 -1.04 13.48
N ASP A 28 -0.65 -0.19 14.09
CA ASP A 28 -1.07 -0.29 15.49
C ASP A 28 -2.33 -1.16 15.68
N LEU A 29 -2.77 -1.87 14.64
CA LEU A 29 -3.99 -2.69 14.67
C LEU A 29 -3.91 -3.86 15.66
N ILE A 30 -2.70 -4.41 15.86
CA ILE A 30 -2.45 -5.54 16.75
C ILE A 30 -1.21 -5.24 17.60
N ASP A 31 -1.39 -5.25 18.92
CA ASP A 31 -0.30 -5.05 19.88
C ASP A 31 0.42 -6.39 20.16
N TYR A 32 1.34 -6.75 19.26
CA TYR A 32 2.16 -7.97 19.39
C TYR A 32 3.14 -7.93 20.57
N GLU A 33 3.61 -6.73 20.94
CA GLU A 33 4.53 -6.57 22.05
C GLU A 33 3.82 -6.86 23.37
N LEU A 34 2.61 -6.33 23.57
CA LEU A 34 1.79 -6.65 24.73
C LEU A 34 1.41 -8.13 24.78
N GLY A 35 1.04 -8.72 23.63
CA GLY A 35 0.56 -10.10 23.58
C GLY A 35 1.65 -11.15 23.74
N PHE A 36 2.84 -10.92 23.18
CA PHE A 36 3.87 -11.93 23.02
C PHE A 36 5.27 -11.49 23.46
N GLY A 37 5.46 -10.22 23.87
CA GLY A 37 6.77 -9.68 24.25
C GLY A 37 7.75 -9.57 23.08
N VAL A 38 7.25 -9.54 21.84
CA VAL A 38 8.08 -9.43 20.62
C VAL A 38 7.58 -8.32 19.70
N SER A 39 8.51 -7.57 19.12
CA SER A 39 8.21 -6.59 18.08
C SER A 39 8.22 -7.23 16.69
N THR A 40 7.19 -6.97 15.89
CA THR A 40 7.03 -7.53 14.54
C THR A 40 7.43 -6.57 13.41
N LEU A 41 7.75 -5.31 13.73
CA LEU A 41 8.19 -4.28 12.77
C LEU A 41 9.70 -3.96 12.86
N GLY A 42 10.50 -4.87 13.43
CA GLY A 42 11.94 -4.68 13.60
C GLY A 42 12.76 -4.73 12.30
N MET A 43 12.20 -5.25 11.21
CA MET A 43 12.82 -5.27 9.88
C MET A 43 12.34 -4.07 9.06
N ASP A 44 13.24 -3.41 8.34
CA ASP A 44 12.84 -2.39 7.36
C ASP A 44 12.20 -3.01 6.10
N LYS A 45 11.53 -2.17 5.30
CA LYS A 45 10.80 -2.61 4.09
C LYS A 45 11.69 -3.33 3.07
N ALA A 46 12.93 -2.86 2.90
CA ALA A 46 13.87 -3.47 1.97
C ALA A 46 14.29 -4.87 2.43
N SER A 47 14.54 -5.05 3.73
CA SER A 47 14.88 -6.34 4.31
C SER A 47 13.72 -7.32 4.20
N ARG A 48 12.49 -6.89 4.47
CA ARG A 48 11.29 -7.73 4.32
C ARG A 48 11.10 -8.26 2.90
N LEU A 49 11.35 -7.42 1.88
CA LEU A 49 11.35 -7.87 0.48
C LEU A 49 12.47 -8.86 0.18
N ARG A 50 13.70 -8.59 0.63
CA ARG A 50 14.88 -9.43 0.36
C ARG A 50 14.83 -10.78 1.04
N THR A 51 14.23 -10.87 2.22
CA THR A 51 14.09 -12.12 2.96
C THR A 51 12.80 -12.87 2.64
N GLY A 52 11.94 -12.34 1.76
CA GLY A 52 10.66 -12.95 1.40
C GLY A 52 9.61 -12.88 2.50
N GLU A 53 9.75 -11.99 3.47
CA GLU A 53 8.76 -11.78 4.54
C GLU A 53 7.51 -11.06 4.00
N SER A 54 7.71 -10.15 3.04
CA SER A 54 6.64 -9.37 2.42
C SER A 54 6.87 -9.21 0.92
N ALA A 55 5.79 -9.11 0.17
CA ALA A 55 5.75 -8.85 -1.27
C ALA A 55 4.39 -8.25 -1.65
N MET A 56 4.24 -7.71 -2.86
CA MET A 56 2.92 -7.32 -3.34
C MET A 56 2.04 -8.57 -3.52
N THR A 57 0.92 -8.64 -2.80
CA THR A 57 0.02 -9.81 -2.80
C THR A 57 -1.38 -9.49 -3.29
N HIS A 58 -1.78 -8.21 -3.34
CA HIS A 58 -3.14 -7.83 -3.75
C HIS A 58 -3.18 -6.41 -4.31
N ALA A 59 -4.17 -6.17 -5.18
CA ALA A 59 -4.41 -4.88 -5.82
C ALA A 59 -5.77 -4.30 -5.42
N MET A 60 -5.78 -3.00 -5.13
CA MET A 60 -6.96 -2.27 -4.68
C MET A 60 -6.98 -0.84 -5.28
N VAL A 61 -7.98 -0.03 -4.92
CA VAL A 61 -8.14 1.32 -5.47
C VAL A 61 -8.24 2.38 -4.37
N LEU A 62 -7.35 3.37 -4.38
CA LEU A 62 -7.46 4.58 -3.56
C LEU A 62 -8.54 5.50 -4.15
N THR A 63 -9.47 5.94 -3.31
CA THR A 63 -10.58 6.81 -3.73
C THR A 63 -10.68 8.11 -2.95
N ALA A 64 -10.03 8.22 -1.79
CA ALA A 64 -9.93 9.44 -1.03
C ALA A 64 -8.70 9.43 -0.13
N VAL A 65 -8.27 10.62 0.31
CA VAL A 65 -7.24 10.82 1.31
C VAL A 65 -7.72 11.88 2.30
N HIS A 66 -7.50 11.63 3.59
CA HIS A 66 -7.68 12.62 4.63
C HIS A 66 -6.34 13.32 4.88
N LEU A 67 -6.34 14.65 4.81
CA LEU A 67 -5.17 15.49 5.09
C LEU A 67 -5.36 16.20 6.43
N ASP A 68 -4.29 16.35 7.20
CA ASP A 68 -4.29 17.18 8.40
C ASP A 68 -4.30 18.69 8.06
N ALA A 69 -4.25 19.53 9.10
CA ALA A 69 -4.26 20.99 8.95
C ALA A 69 -3.01 21.54 8.22
N GLN A 70 -1.93 20.77 8.17
CA GLN A 70 -0.68 21.10 7.49
C GLN A 70 -0.63 20.53 6.05
N GLY A 71 -1.64 19.76 5.66
CA GLY A 71 -1.75 19.15 4.34
C GLY A 71 -1.03 17.80 4.21
N LYS A 72 -0.57 17.20 5.32
CA LYS A 72 0.03 15.86 5.32
C LYS A 72 -1.07 14.80 5.32
N SER A 73 -0.86 13.70 4.60
CA SER A 73 -1.77 12.55 4.61
C SER A 73 -1.80 11.88 5.98
N VAL A 74 -3.00 11.47 6.39
CA VAL A 74 -3.25 10.79 7.67
C VAL A 74 -3.81 9.39 7.44
N ARG A 75 -4.75 9.27 6.51
CA ARG A 75 -5.39 8.00 6.15
C ARG A 75 -6.00 8.05 4.77
N TRP A 76 -6.16 6.88 4.17
CA TRP A 76 -6.59 6.68 2.80
C TRP A 76 -7.84 5.81 2.78
N ARG A 77 -8.80 6.16 1.93
CA ARG A 77 -9.99 5.33 1.68
C ARG A 77 -9.72 4.40 0.51
N VAL A 78 -9.88 3.11 0.76
CA VAL A 78 -9.56 2.03 -0.15
C VAL A 78 -10.84 1.30 -0.56
N GLN A 79 -11.06 1.19 -1.87
CA GLN A 79 -12.06 0.30 -2.42
C GLN A 79 -11.44 -1.07 -2.61
N ASN A 80 -12.03 -2.10 -1.98
CA ASN A 80 -11.62 -3.48 -2.15
C ASN A 80 -12.60 -4.23 -3.09
N SER A 81 -12.26 -5.47 -3.44
CA SER A 81 -12.99 -6.33 -4.37
C SER A 81 -13.56 -7.60 -3.72
N TRP A 82 -13.61 -7.67 -2.38
CA TRP A 82 -14.08 -8.84 -1.62
C TRP A 82 -15.57 -8.79 -1.26
N GLY A 83 -16.36 -8.01 -2.00
CA GLY A 83 -17.80 -7.84 -1.78
C GLY A 83 -18.15 -6.93 -0.58
N GLU A 84 -19.44 -6.72 -0.36
CA GLU A 84 -19.94 -5.76 0.64
C GLU A 84 -19.83 -6.28 2.09
N SER A 85 -19.57 -7.57 2.30
CA SER A 85 -19.43 -8.15 3.64
C SER A 85 -18.07 -7.89 4.28
N ALA A 86 -17.07 -7.46 3.49
CA ALA A 86 -15.74 -7.12 3.99
C ALA A 86 -15.68 -5.63 4.35
N GLY A 87 -15.11 -5.31 5.52
CA GLY A 87 -14.97 -3.94 6.02
C GLY A 87 -16.32 -3.23 6.15
N ASP A 88 -16.34 -1.94 5.81
CA ASP A 88 -17.58 -1.18 5.72
C ASP A 88 -18.09 -1.22 4.27
N LYS A 89 -18.95 -2.19 3.93
CA LYS A 89 -19.53 -2.32 2.58
C LYS A 89 -18.49 -2.42 1.47
N GLY A 90 -17.43 -3.18 1.69
CA GLY A 90 -16.30 -3.36 0.76
C GLY A 90 -15.25 -2.24 0.82
N TRP A 91 -15.43 -1.24 1.70
CA TRP A 91 -14.48 -0.16 1.91
C TRP A 91 -13.56 -0.43 3.08
N PHE A 92 -12.27 -0.19 2.85
CA PHE A 92 -11.24 -0.22 3.87
C PHE A 92 -10.70 1.20 4.12
N VAL A 93 -10.10 1.38 5.30
CA VAL A 93 -9.31 2.55 5.69
C VAL A 93 -7.88 2.12 5.98
N MET A 94 -6.93 2.86 5.43
CA MET A 94 -5.50 2.58 5.53
C MET A 94 -4.81 3.77 6.19
N SER A 95 -4.05 3.55 7.27
CA SER A 95 -3.23 4.62 7.85
C SER A 95 -2.09 5.01 6.91
N ASP A 96 -1.60 6.25 7.04
CA ASP A 96 -0.46 6.72 6.23
C ASP A 96 0.80 5.88 6.48
N ALA A 97 1.03 5.48 7.73
CA ALA A 97 2.16 4.62 8.08
C ALA A 97 2.06 3.21 7.46
N TRP A 98 0.86 2.65 7.36
CA TRP A 98 0.67 1.38 6.66
C TRP A 98 1.00 1.51 5.16
N MET A 99 0.64 2.64 4.54
CA MET A 99 1.01 2.93 3.15
C MET A 99 2.53 2.89 2.94
N ASP A 100 3.28 3.53 3.85
CA ASP A 100 4.73 3.56 3.80
C ASP A 100 5.34 2.16 3.90
N GLU A 101 4.79 1.28 4.74
CA GLU A 101 5.38 -0.04 5.01
C GLU A 101 4.99 -1.12 3.98
N PHE A 102 3.77 -1.10 3.45
CA PHE A 102 3.19 -2.25 2.72
C PHE A 102 2.63 -1.95 1.34
N VAL A 103 2.64 -0.70 0.86
CA VAL A 103 2.30 -0.37 -0.55
C VAL A 103 3.57 -0.35 -1.41
N TYR A 104 3.56 -1.05 -2.54
CA TYR A 104 4.74 -1.18 -3.42
C TYR A 104 4.58 -0.48 -4.76
N GLN A 105 3.35 -0.41 -5.28
CA GLN A 105 3.09 0.09 -6.62
C GLN A 105 1.85 0.98 -6.63
N ALA A 106 1.87 2.03 -7.45
CA ALA A 106 0.70 2.84 -7.76
C ALA A 106 0.71 3.20 -9.24
N VAL A 107 -0.44 3.17 -9.89
CA VAL A 107 -0.58 3.55 -11.31
C VAL A 107 -1.02 5.00 -11.38
N ILE A 108 -0.13 5.84 -11.90
CA ILE A 108 -0.30 7.30 -11.96
C ILE A 108 -0.44 7.75 -13.40
N ASP A 109 -1.46 8.55 -13.69
CA ASP A 109 -1.62 9.19 -14.99
C ASP A 109 -0.41 10.10 -15.26
N PRO A 110 0.26 9.97 -16.43
CA PRO A 110 1.48 10.71 -16.72
C PRO A 110 1.32 12.22 -16.58
N ARG A 111 0.12 12.80 -16.75
CA ARG A 111 -0.11 14.25 -16.58
C ARG A 111 0.25 14.75 -15.17
N PHE A 112 0.25 13.88 -14.15
CA PHE A 112 0.62 14.22 -12.77
C PHE A 112 2.09 13.95 -12.44
N LEU A 113 2.85 13.33 -13.33
CA LEU A 113 4.28 13.06 -13.11
C LEU A 113 5.13 14.29 -13.43
N SER A 114 6.18 14.50 -12.63
CA SER A 114 7.21 15.48 -12.93
C SER A 114 7.94 15.12 -14.23
N LYS A 115 8.60 16.11 -14.85
CA LYS A 115 9.40 15.87 -16.07
C LYS A 115 10.52 14.85 -15.82
N GLU A 116 11.12 14.89 -14.64
CA GLU A 116 12.18 13.97 -14.22
C GLU A 116 11.68 12.52 -14.21
N VAL A 117 10.56 12.24 -13.52
CA VAL A 117 10.00 10.89 -13.43
C VAL A 117 9.55 10.38 -14.80
N LYS A 118 8.99 11.24 -15.65
CA LYS A 118 8.64 10.88 -17.04
C LYS A 118 9.86 10.46 -17.86
N GLY A 119 11.01 11.08 -17.62
CA GLY A 119 12.26 10.77 -18.33
C GLY A 119 12.73 9.34 -18.11
N VAL A 120 12.41 8.74 -16.96
CA VAL A 120 12.77 7.35 -16.61
C VAL A 120 12.13 6.33 -17.57
N ILE A 121 10.93 6.62 -18.12
CA ILE A 121 10.22 5.68 -19.02
C ILE A 121 11.04 5.39 -20.30
N GLY A 122 11.89 6.33 -20.73
CA GLY A 122 12.71 6.19 -21.93
C GLY A 122 14.09 5.58 -21.70
N THR A 123 14.47 5.23 -20.47
CA THR A 123 15.78 4.64 -20.17
C THR A 123 15.78 3.13 -20.42
N GLU A 124 16.95 2.54 -20.59
CA GLU A 124 17.09 1.08 -20.63
C GLU A 124 16.64 0.47 -19.29
N PRO A 125 15.67 -0.46 -19.29
CA PRO A 125 15.15 -1.02 -18.05
C PRO A 125 16.16 -1.98 -17.41
N ILE A 126 16.24 -1.94 -16.09
CA ILE A 126 16.98 -2.95 -15.33
C ILE A 126 16.18 -4.25 -15.35
N VAL A 127 16.75 -5.30 -15.94
CA VAL A 127 16.13 -6.62 -15.97
C VAL A 127 16.37 -7.31 -14.63
N LEU A 128 15.29 -7.54 -13.90
CA LEU A 128 15.31 -8.29 -12.64
C LEU A 128 15.14 -9.80 -12.89
N PRO A 129 15.63 -10.67 -11.99
CA PRO A 129 15.38 -12.10 -12.06
C PRO A 129 13.87 -12.42 -12.05
N LEU A 130 13.48 -13.57 -12.65
CA LEU A 130 12.07 -13.99 -12.72
C LEU A 130 11.40 -14.11 -11.34
N TRP A 131 12.17 -14.44 -10.31
CA TRP A 131 11.70 -14.63 -8.94
C TRP A 131 11.83 -13.36 -8.07
N ASP A 132 12.11 -12.20 -8.66
CA ASP A 132 12.18 -10.95 -7.92
C ASP A 132 10.80 -10.60 -7.30
N PRO A 133 10.73 -10.21 -6.01
CA PRO A 133 9.46 -9.93 -5.34
C PRO A 133 8.69 -8.75 -5.97
N MET A 134 9.35 -7.88 -6.74
CA MET A 134 8.71 -6.79 -7.48
C MET A 134 7.98 -7.26 -8.75
N GLY A 135 8.17 -8.51 -9.16
CA GLY A 135 7.42 -9.17 -10.23
C GLY A 135 6.19 -9.93 -9.76
N SER A 136 5.91 -9.97 -8.44
CA SER A 136 4.72 -10.62 -7.89
C SER A 136 3.46 -10.09 -8.58
N LEU A 137 2.51 -10.99 -8.87
CA LEU A 137 1.22 -10.65 -9.45
C LEU A 137 0.17 -10.80 -8.35
N ALA A 138 -0.61 -9.72 -8.17
CA ALA A 138 -1.72 -9.64 -7.24
C ALA A 138 -2.88 -10.58 -7.60
#